data_AF-A0A672IXM0-F1
#
_entry.id   AF-A0A672IXM0-F1
#
_cell.length_a   1.000
_cell.length_b   1.000
_cell.length_c   1.000
_cell.angle_alpha   90.00
_cell.angle_beta   90.00
_cell.angle_gamma   90.00
#
_symmetry.space_group_name_H-M   'P 1'
#
loop_
_entity.id
_entity.type
_entity.pdbx_description
1 polymer ?
#
loop_
_entity_poly.entity_id
_entity_poly.type
_entity_poly.pdbx_seq_one_letter_code
_entity_poly.pdbx_strand_id
1 'polypeptide(L)'
;MSQFWYSDETAARLAEEVVREAGEGGRIACVSAPSVYQKLKQGVVGGSDRVSAVVLEYDRRFAAYGEDFVYYDYNQPLSLPAVVAPRSFDVVLADPPYLSEECLSKVAETIKYLSKGKVLLCTGAIMEKLAGELLGVTMCSFLPKHNRNLSNEFRCFVNYPSRLS
;
A
#
# COMPACT_ATOMS: atom_id res chain seq x y z
N MET A 1 14.26 -11.11 4.79
CA MET A 1 13.11 -10.31 5.30
C MET A 1 11.89 -11.21 5.31
N SER A 2 11.16 -11.31 6.44
CA SER A 2 9.90 -12.06 6.49
C SER A 2 8.79 -11.22 5.87
N GLN A 3 8.64 -11.32 4.55
CA GLN A 3 7.52 -10.69 3.86
C GLN A 3 6.26 -11.51 4.13
N PHE A 4 5.26 -10.89 4.75
CA PHE A 4 3.96 -11.52 4.93
C PHE A 4 3.13 -11.27 3.69
N TRP A 5 2.73 -12.36 3.03
CA TRP A 5 1.92 -12.30 1.83
C TRP A 5 0.45 -12.38 2.22
N TYR A 6 -0.34 -11.42 1.74
CA TYR A 6 -1.80 -11.52 1.76
C TYR A 6 -2.27 -12.81 1.09
N SER A 7 -3.42 -13.31 1.53
CA SER A 7 -4.15 -14.32 0.77
C SER A 7 -4.50 -13.78 -0.61
N ASP A 8 -4.67 -14.68 -1.57
CA ASP A 8 -5.02 -14.32 -2.94
C ASP A 8 -6.27 -13.42 -3.00
N GLU A 9 -7.29 -13.82 -2.23
CA GLU A 9 -8.55 -13.09 -2.04
C GLU A 9 -8.31 -11.69 -1.44
N THR A 10 -7.50 -11.58 -0.38
CA THR A 10 -7.22 -10.29 0.26
C THR A 10 -6.49 -9.35 -0.70
N ALA A 11 -5.47 -9.85 -1.39
CA ALA A 11 -4.72 -9.05 -2.36
C ALA A 11 -5.61 -8.57 -3.51
N ALA A 12 -6.52 -9.43 -4.02
CA ALA A 12 -7.46 -9.08 -5.07
C ALA A 12 -8.46 -8.00 -4.61
N ARG A 13 -9.02 -8.14 -3.40
CA ARG A 13 -9.96 -7.15 -2.83
C ARG A 13 -9.31 -5.79 -2.59
N LEU A 14 -8.07 -5.78 -2.10
CA LEU A 14 -7.30 -4.54 -1.95
C LEU A 14 -7.00 -3.91 -3.32
N ALA A 15 -6.62 -4.71 -4.33
CA ALA A 15 -6.40 -4.25 -5.70
C ALA A 15 -7.68 -3.65 -6.32
N GLU A 16 -8.84 -4.31 -6.17
CA GLU A 16 -10.15 -3.80 -6.59
C GLU A 16 -10.44 -2.42 -5.99
N GLU A 17 -10.20 -2.25 -4.70
CA GLU A 17 -10.44 -0.98 -4.03
C GLU A 17 -9.55 0.13 -4.59
N VAL A 18 -8.24 -0.10 -4.71
CA VAL A 18 -7.33 0.94 -5.18
C VAL A 18 -7.55 1.28 -6.66
N VAL A 19 -7.92 0.33 -7.51
CA VAL A 19 -8.31 0.59 -8.91
C VAL A 19 -9.55 1.49 -8.95
N ARG A 20 -10.57 1.13 -8.17
CA ARG A 20 -11.81 1.91 -8.09
C ARG A 20 -11.57 3.32 -7.61
N GLU A 21 -10.73 3.49 -6.59
CA GLU A 21 -10.45 4.79 -5.98
C GLU A 21 -9.48 5.66 -6.79
N ALA A 22 -8.57 5.05 -7.54
CA ALA A 22 -7.69 5.76 -8.48
C ALA A 22 -8.48 6.29 -9.69
N GLY A 23 -9.48 5.54 -10.16
CA GLY A 23 -10.28 5.92 -11.32
C GLY A 23 -9.54 5.80 -12.65
N GLU A 24 -10.20 6.17 -13.74
CA GLU A 24 -9.62 6.07 -15.08
C GLU A 24 -8.42 7.00 -15.26
N GLY A 25 -7.30 6.44 -15.73
CA GLY A 25 -6.01 7.13 -15.84
C GLY A 25 -5.28 7.32 -14.50
N GLY A 26 -5.82 6.79 -13.40
CA GLY A 26 -5.28 6.99 -12.06
C GLY A 26 -3.93 6.30 -11.83
N ARG A 27 -3.14 6.85 -10.91
CA ARG A 27 -1.82 6.32 -10.51
C ARG A 27 -1.86 5.76 -9.09
N ILE A 28 -1.37 4.54 -8.93
CA ILE A 28 -1.34 3.80 -7.66
C ILE A 28 0.10 3.59 -7.23
N ALA A 29 0.41 3.84 -5.97
CA ALA A 29 1.67 3.42 -5.35
C ALA A 29 1.40 2.30 -4.34
N CYS A 30 2.05 1.16 -4.52
CA CYS A 30 2.07 0.05 -3.56
C CYS A 30 3.36 0.11 -2.74
N VAL A 31 3.30 0.64 -1.52
CA VAL A 31 4.44 0.78 -0.61
C VAL A 31 4.54 -0.44 0.29
N SER A 32 5.60 -1.25 0.11
CA SER A 32 5.82 -2.50 0.85
C SER A 32 4.68 -3.53 0.72
N ALA A 33 3.90 -3.45 -0.36
CA ALA A 33 2.72 -4.28 -0.60
C ALA A 33 2.74 -5.00 -1.97
N PRO A 34 3.71 -5.89 -2.23
CA PRO A 34 3.95 -6.45 -3.56
C PRO A 34 2.88 -7.47 -3.96
N SER A 35 2.21 -8.10 -3.00
CA SER A 35 1.06 -8.99 -3.23
C SER A 35 -0.09 -8.28 -3.94
N VAL A 36 -0.37 -7.03 -3.56
CA VAL A 36 -1.40 -6.22 -4.21
C VAL A 36 -0.93 -5.76 -5.58
N TYR A 37 0.31 -5.28 -5.70
CA TYR A 37 0.89 -4.92 -7.00
C TYR A 37 0.85 -6.08 -8.01
N GLN A 38 1.11 -7.32 -7.56
CA GLN A 38 1.00 -8.50 -8.42
C GLN A 38 -0.41 -8.67 -9.01
N LYS A 39 -1.46 -8.42 -8.23
CA LYS A 39 -2.85 -8.51 -8.70
C LYS A 39 -3.17 -7.43 -9.74
N LEU A 40 -2.67 -6.21 -9.51
CA LEU A 40 -2.79 -5.12 -10.48
C LEU A 40 -2.07 -5.50 -11.80
N LYS A 41 -0.83 -6.00 -11.71
CA LYS A 41 -0.01 -6.32 -12.89
C LYS A 41 -0.55 -7.51 -13.69
N GLN A 42 -1.14 -8.50 -13.01
CA GLN A 42 -1.77 -9.66 -13.66
C GLN A 42 -3.06 -9.29 -14.40
N GLY A 43 -3.63 -8.11 -14.16
CA GLY A 43 -4.88 -7.67 -14.80
C GLY A 43 -6.11 -8.50 -14.40
N VAL A 44 -6.04 -9.21 -13.27
CA VAL A 44 -7.14 -10.07 -12.79
C VAL A 44 -8.29 -9.27 -12.17
N VAL A 45 -8.06 -7.98 -11.91
CA VAL A 45 -9.04 -7.03 -11.37
C VAL A 45 -9.54 -6.13 -12.50
N GLY A 46 -10.86 -6.02 -12.65
CA GLY A 46 -11.48 -5.17 -13.67
C GLY A 46 -11.04 -3.71 -13.54
N GLY A 47 -10.63 -3.09 -14.66
CA GLY A 47 -10.14 -1.71 -14.70
C GLY A 47 -8.64 -1.56 -14.43
N SER A 48 -7.90 -2.64 -14.15
CA SER A 48 -6.44 -2.59 -13.97
C SER A 48 -5.71 -2.09 -15.23
N ASP A 49 -6.30 -2.30 -16.41
CA ASP A 49 -5.83 -1.79 -17.71
C ASP A 49 -5.95 -0.27 -17.86
N ARG A 50 -6.70 0.39 -16.98
CA ARG A 50 -6.98 1.83 -17.03
C ARG A 50 -6.19 2.62 -15.98
N VAL A 51 -5.39 1.96 -15.17
CA VAL A 51 -4.56 2.60 -14.14
C VAL A 51 -3.09 2.27 -14.38
N SER A 52 -2.21 3.06 -13.79
CA SER A 52 -0.79 2.70 -13.67
C SER A 52 -0.44 2.44 -12.21
N ALA A 53 0.47 1.50 -11.96
CA ALA A 53 0.88 1.13 -10.63
C ALA A 53 2.40 0.99 -10.54
N VAL A 54 2.97 1.41 -9.41
CA VAL A 54 4.38 1.14 -9.06
C VAL A 54 4.44 0.41 -7.74
N VAL A 55 5.52 -0.33 -7.52
CA VAL A 55 5.82 -0.99 -6.26
C VAL A 55 7.10 -0.43 -5.65
N LEU A 56 6.98 0.09 -4.43
CA LEU A 56 8.09 0.57 -3.62
C LEU A 56 8.48 -0.54 -2.64
N GLU A 57 9.63 -1.18 -2.88
CA GLU A 57 10.04 -2.38 -2.15
C GLU A 57 11.53 -2.40 -1.82
N TYR A 58 11.85 -2.97 -0.66
CA TYR A 58 13.24 -3.17 -0.23
C TYR A 58 13.83 -4.41 -0.91
N ASP A 59 13.00 -5.43 -1.14
CA ASP A 59 13.44 -6.67 -1.76
C ASP A 59 13.72 -6.48 -3.26
N ARG A 60 15.01 -6.50 -3.62
CA ARG A 60 15.48 -6.31 -5.00
C ARG A 60 15.04 -7.42 -5.96
N ARG A 61 14.46 -8.53 -5.48
CA ARG A 61 13.84 -9.53 -6.37
C ARG A 61 12.69 -8.94 -7.19
N PHE A 62 12.02 -7.90 -6.69
CA PHE A 62 10.99 -7.19 -7.43
C PHE A 62 11.52 -6.27 -8.54
N ALA A 63 12.84 -6.09 -8.66
CA ALA A 63 13.44 -5.41 -9.81
C ALA A 63 13.12 -6.10 -11.15
N ALA A 64 12.65 -7.34 -11.12
CA ALA A 64 12.09 -8.03 -12.28
C ALA A 64 10.88 -7.29 -12.91
N TYR A 65 10.22 -6.38 -12.19
CA TYR A 65 9.14 -5.54 -12.72
C TYR A 65 9.62 -4.32 -13.52
N GLY A 66 10.93 -4.13 -13.67
CA GLY A 66 11.50 -3.07 -14.51
C GLY A 66 11.12 -1.68 -14.01
N GLU A 67 10.54 -0.85 -14.88
CA GLU A 67 10.21 0.55 -14.61
C GLU A 67 9.16 0.74 -13.51
N ASP A 68 8.35 -0.29 -13.23
CA ASP A 68 7.34 -0.26 -12.17
C ASP A 68 7.95 -0.46 -10.78
N PHE A 69 9.20 -0.92 -10.69
CA PHE A 69 9.90 -1.15 -9.42
C PHE A 69 10.69 0.08 -8.97
N VAL A 70 10.44 0.49 -7.73
CA VAL A 70 11.21 1.52 -7.04
C VAL A 70 11.86 0.89 -5.81
N TYR A 71 13.20 0.89 -5.77
CA TYR A 71 13.90 0.48 -4.56
C TYR A 71 13.57 1.45 -3.42
N TYR A 72 13.10 0.90 -2.30
CA TYR A 72 12.62 1.68 -1.17
C TYR A 72 13.14 1.10 0.14
N ASP A 73 13.81 1.95 0.93
CA ASP A 73 14.19 1.66 2.31
C ASP A 73 13.47 2.66 3.21
N TYR A 74 12.56 2.18 4.05
CA TYR A 74 11.81 3.04 4.97
C TYR A 74 12.73 3.77 5.96
N ASN A 75 13.97 3.31 6.19
CA ASN A 75 14.93 4.04 7.01
C ASN A 75 15.38 5.35 6.37
N GLN A 76 15.21 5.49 5.06
CA GLN A 76 15.48 6.69 4.26
C GLN A 76 14.22 7.02 3.45
N PRO A 77 13.10 7.40 4.11
CA PRO A 77 11.76 7.35 3.52
C PRO A 77 11.60 8.24 2.26
N LEU A 78 12.35 9.33 2.18
CA LEU A 78 12.33 10.27 1.06
C LEU A 78 13.53 10.13 0.10
N SER A 79 14.36 9.09 0.26
CA SER A 79 15.43 8.74 -0.69
C SER A 79 14.85 8.03 -1.92
N LEU A 80 13.92 8.70 -2.58
CA LEU A 80 13.22 8.21 -3.77
C LEU A 80 13.90 8.75 -5.04
N PRO A 81 13.90 7.98 -6.15
CA PRO A 81 14.44 8.45 -7.41
C PRO A 81 13.62 9.64 -7.93
N ALA A 82 14.25 10.55 -8.68
CA ALA A 82 13.64 11.80 -9.14
C ALA A 82 12.37 11.60 -10.00
N VAL A 83 12.20 10.43 -10.62
CA VAL A 83 10.99 10.06 -11.38
C VAL A 83 9.75 9.94 -10.48
N VAL A 84 9.94 9.71 -9.17
CA VAL A 84 8.87 9.67 -8.17
C VAL A 84 8.60 11.08 -7.67
N ALA A 85 7.79 11.81 -8.43
CA ALA A 85 7.40 13.17 -8.10
C ALA A 85 6.48 13.22 -6.84
N PRO A 86 6.56 14.30 -6.05
CA PRO A 86 5.67 14.50 -4.92
C PRO A 86 4.22 14.63 -5.37
N ARG A 87 3.28 14.14 -4.56
CA ARG A 87 1.82 14.19 -4.76
C ARG A 87 1.41 13.74 -6.16
N SER A 88 2.03 12.66 -6.64
CA SER A 88 1.86 12.19 -8.00
C SER A 88 0.97 10.95 -8.12
N PHE A 89 0.52 10.39 -6.99
CA PHE A 89 -0.33 9.20 -6.92
C PHE A 89 -1.73 9.52 -6.40
N ASP A 90 -2.75 9.07 -7.12
CA ASP A 90 -4.16 9.26 -6.77
C ASP A 90 -4.55 8.42 -5.56
N VAL A 91 -3.96 7.22 -5.42
CA VAL A 91 -4.09 6.35 -4.25
C VAL A 91 -2.72 5.80 -3.85
N VAL A 92 -2.40 5.90 -2.55
CA VAL A 92 -1.26 5.19 -1.97
C VAL A 92 -1.77 4.07 -1.10
N LEU A 93 -1.39 2.84 -1.45
CA LEU A 93 -1.58 1.67 -0.60
C LEU A 93 -0.26 1.35 0.10
N ALA A 94 -0.29 1.21 1.41
CA ALA A 94 0.90 0.91 2.21
C ALA A 94 0.68 -0.26 3.16
N ASP A 95 1.70 -1.11 3.29
CA ASP A 95 1.76 -2.21 4.25
C ASP A 95 3.13 -2.22 4.95
N PRO A 96 3.32 -1.39 5.99
CA PRO A 96 4.63 -1.22 6.63
C PRO A 96 5.24 -2.56 7.09
N PRO A 97 6.54 -2.80 6.86
CA PRO A 97 7.17 -4.11 7.11
C PRO A 97 7.26 -4.48 8.59
N TYR A 98 7.09 -3.51 9.50
CA TYR A 98 7.22 -3.72 10.95
C TYR A 98 6.07 -3.06 11.71
N LEU A 99 5.67 -3.72 12.79
CA LEU A 99 4.67 -3.22 13.73
C LEU A 99 5.34 -2.38 14.82
N SER A 100 5.82 -1.19 14.45
CA SER A 100 6.41 -0.22 15.37
C SER A 100 6.04 1.21 15.00
N GLU A 101 5.97 2.08 16.01
CA GLU A 101 5.66 3.50 15.79
C GLU A 101 6.68 4.20 14.90
N GLU A 102 7.96 3.86 15.04
CA GLU A 102 9.04 4.39 14.19
C GLU A 102 8.84 4.00 12.73
N CYS A 103 8.53 2.72 12.46
CA CYS A 103 8.30 2.24 11.10
C CYS A 103 7.08 2.93 10.48
N LEU A 104 5.97 3.01 11.22
CA LEU A 104 4.76 3.67 10.72
C LEU A 104 4.99 5.17 10.48
N SER A 105 5.72 5.84 11.37
CA SER A 105 6.03 7.28 11.22
C SER A 105 6.84 7.55 9.96
N LYS A 106 7.91 6.79 9.72
CA LYS A 106 8.75 6.91 8.52
C LYS A 106 7.97 6.57 7.24
N VAL A 107 7.18 5.49 7.26
CA VAL A 107 6.33 5.15 6.10
C VAL A 107 5.26 6.23 5.87
N ALA A 108 4.73 6.85 6.91
CA ALA A 108 3.77 7.95 6.79
C ALA A 108 4.39 9.19 6.11
N GLU A 109 5.68 9.47 6.32
CA GLU A 109 6.40 10.52 5.56
C GLU A 109 6.39 10.20 4.06
N THR A 110 6.71 8.98 3.67
CA THR A 110 6.64 8.50 2.28
C THR A 110 5.22 8.63 1.73
N ILE A 111 4.21 8.17 2.47
CA ILE A 111 2.80 8.25 2.04
C ILE A 111 2.39 9.71 1.78
N LYS A 112 2.73 10.63 2.69
CA LYS A 112 2.44 12.06 2.55
C LYS A 112 3.16 12.70 1.36
N TYR A 113 4.38 12.26 1.09
CA TYR A 113 5.13 12.70 -0.07
C TYR A 113 4.47 12.22 -1.37
N LEU A 114 3.98 10.98 -1.44
CA LEU A 114 3.45 10.37 -2.66
C LEU A 114 1.99 10.74 -2.96
N SER A 115 1.13 10.80 -1.94
CA SER A 115 -0.32 10.85 -2.10
C SER A 115 -0.83 12.23 -2.52
N LYS A 116 -1.80 12.25 -3.44
CA LYS A 116 -2.65 13.42 -3.73
C LYS A 116 -3.75 13.62 -2.68
N GLY A 117 -4.04 12.60 -1.88
CA GLY A 117 -5.03 12.68 -0.80
C GLY A 117 -5.51 11.33 -0.29
N LYS A 118 -5.68 10.31 -1.14
CA LYS A 118 -6.23 9.02 -0.72
C LYS A 118 -5.16 8.05 -0.24
N VAL A 119 -5.43 7.42 0.89
CA VAL A 119 -4.54 6.45 1.55
C VAL A 119 -5.34 5.21 1.94
N LEU A 120 -4.81 4.04 1.59
CA LEU A 120 -5.21 2.75 2.12
C LEU A 120 -4.01 2.16 2.88
N LEU A 121 -4.11 2.06 4.19
CA LEU A 121 -3.07 1.50 5.04
C LEU A 121 -3.51 0.13 5.56
N CYS A 122 -2.68 -0.88 5.38
CA CYS A 122 -2.80 -2.14 6.08
C CYS A 122 -1.70 -2.21 7.15
N THR A 123 -2.07 -2.47 8.41
CA THR A 123 -1.10 -2.62 9.51
C THR A 123 -1.76 -3.34 10.69
N GLY A 124 -1.04 -3.55 11.78
CA GLY A 124 -1.61 -4.15 12.99
C GLY A 124 -2.63 -3.22 13.67
N ALA A 125 -3.69 -3.80 14.25
CA ALA A 125 -4.77 -3.07 14.90
C ALA A 125 -4.27 -2.11 16.00
N ILE A 126 -3.20 -2.48 16.72
CA ILE A 126 -2.56 -1.66 17.74
C ILE A 126 -2.05 -0.30 17.22
N MET A 127 -1.83 -0.15 15.91
CA MET A 127 -1.37 1.10 15.29
C MET A 127 -2.51 2.07 14.98
N GLU A 128 -3.78 1.72 15.19
CA GLU A 128 -4.94 2.52 14.80
C GLU A 128 -4.83 3.99 15.22
N LYS A 129 -4.53 4.25 16.50
CA LYS A 129 -4.44 5.61 17.03
C LYS A 129 -3.38 6.42 16.28
N LEU A 130 -2.17 5.87 16.16
CA LEU A 130 -1.06 6.54 15.49
C LEU A 130 -1.31 6.73 13.99
N ALA A 131 -1.92 5.74 13.33
CA ALA A 131 -2.31 5.84 11.93
C ALA A 131 -3.32 6.98 11.71
N GLY A 132 -4.31 7.10 12.59
CA GLY A 132 -5.28 8.20 12.58
C GLY A 132 -4.62 9.57 12.77
N GLU A 133 -3.71 9.71 13.74
CA GLU A 133 -2.97 10.95 14.00
C GLU A 133 -2.06 11.35 12.83
N LEU A 134 -1.36 10.39 12.22
CA LEU A 134 -0.39 10.66 11.17
C LEU A 134 -1.05 10.90 9.80
N LEU A 135 -2.07 10.12 9.45
CA LEU A 135 -2.59 10.02 8.08
C LEU A 135 -4.08 10.36 7.97
N GLY A 136 -4.77 10.60 9.08
CA GLY A 136 -6.22 10.85 9.08
C GLY A 136 -7.04 9.64 8.62
N VAL A 137 -6.49 8.43 8.73
CA VAL A 137 -7.16 7.20 8.34
C VAL A 137 -8.03 6.65 9.48
N THR A 138 -9.13 6.00 9.13
CA THR A 138 -10.05 5.32 10.04
C THR A 138 -10.18 3.85 9.66
N MET A 139 -10.43 2.98 10.64
CA MET A 139 -10.52 1.53 10.42
C MET A 139 -11.70 1.17 9.49
N CYS A 140 -11.46 0.27 8.54
CA CYS A 140 -12.48 -0.39 7.72
C CYS A 140 -13.04 -1.63 8.43
N SER A 141 -14.23 -2.09 8.03
CA SER A 141 -14.74 -3.38 8.51
C SER A 141 -14.06 -4.59 7.85
N PHE A 142 -13.39 -4.39 6.72
CA PHE A 142 -12.66 -5.44 6.01
C PHE A 142 -11.48 -5.98 6.84
N LEU A 143 -11.38 -7.31 6.91
CA LEU A 143 -10.36 -8.04 7.67
C LEU A 143 -9.34 -8.69 6.72
N PRO A 144 -8.11 -8.15 6.60
CA PRO A 144 -7.11 -8.72 5.72
C PRO A 144 -6.60 -10.07 6.24
N LYS A 145 -6.51 -11.07 5.36
CA LYS A 145 -5.96 -12.39 5.66
C LYS A 145 -4.60 -12.56 5.01
N HIS A 146 -3.73 -13.32 5.67
CA HIS A 146 -2.38 -13.64 5.20
C HIS A 146 -2.27 -15.15 4.92
N ASN A 147 -1.36 -15.53 4.03
CA ASN A 147 -1.07 -16.93 3.71
C ASN A 147 -0.48 -17.71 4.89
N ARG A 148 0.04 -16.99 5.90
CA ARG A 148 0.58 -17.57 7.13
C ARG A 148 -0.18 -16.97 8.32
N ASN A 149 -0.39 -17.78 9.36
CA ASN A 149 -0.94 -17.29 10.60
C ASN A 149 0.04 -16.29 11.22
N LEU A 150 -0.46 -15.07 11.47
CA LEU A 150 0.26 -14.04 12.19
C LEU A 150 -0.29 -13.97 13.60
N SER A 151 0.59 -13.76 14.57
CA SER A 151 0.19 -13.57 15.97
C SER A 151 -0.50 -12.22 16.20
N ASN A 152 -0.21 -11.24 15.34
CA ASN A 152 -0.79 -9.90 15.42
C ASN A 152 -2.07 -9.83 14.60
N GLU A 153 -3.06 -9.13 15.14
CA GLU A 153 -4.29 -8.80 14.44
C GLU A 153 -4.04 -7.65 13.46
N PHE A 154 -4.29 -7.89 12.16
CA PHE A 154 -4.17 -6.86 11.13
C PHE A 154 -5.53 -6.27 10.76
N ARG A 155 -5.51 -5.01 10.31
CA ARG A 155 -6.66 -4.21 9.90
C ARG A 155 -6.31 -3.34 8.68
N CYS A 156 -7.35 -2.92 7.98
CA CYS A 156 -7.26 -1.92 6.92
C CYS A 156 -7.78 -0.58 7.44
N PHE A 157 -7.16 0.50 7.02
CA PHE A 157 -7.50 1.86 7.40
C PHE A 157 -7.50 2.75 6.15
N VAL A 158 -8.44 3.68 6.05
CA VAL A 158 -8.61 4.57 4.89
C VAL A 158 -9.00 5.97 5.33
N ASN A 159 -8.71 6.98 4.51
CA ASN A 159 -9.13 8.37 4.75
C ASN A 159 -10.18 8.88 3.74
N TYR A 160 -10.91 7.96 3.12
CA TYR A 160 -11.96 8.22 2.15
C TYR A 160 -13.16 7.28 2.39
N PRO A 161 -14.36 7.58 1.85
CA PRO A 161 -15.52 6.69 1.95
C PRO A 161 -15.29 5.37 1.20
N SER A 162 -14.78 4.37 1.92
CA SER A 162 -14.41 3.07 1.34
C SER A 162 -15.61 2.13 1.24
N ARG A 163 -15.54 1.24 0.25
CA ARG A 163 -16.46 0.10 0.08
C ARG A 163 -15.83 -1.22 0.50
N LEU A 164 -14.64 -1.18 1.12
CA LEU A 164 -14.01 -2.35 1.74
C LEU A 164 -14.80 -2.76 2.97
N SER A 165 -15.66 -3.75 2.78
CA SER A 165 -16.38 -4.45 3.83
C SER A 165 -15.98 -5.90 3.92
#